data_AF-A0A428H3Z6-F1
#
_entry.id   AF-A0A428H3Z6-F1
#
_cell.length_a   1.000
_cell.length_b   1.000
_cell.length_c   1.000
_cell.angle_alpha   90.00
_cell.angle_beta   90.00
_cell.angle_gamma   90.00
#
_symmetry.space_group_name_H-M   'P 1'
#
loop_
_entity.id
_entity.type
_entity.pdbx_description
1 polymer ?
#
loop_
_entity_poly.entity_id
_entity_poly.type
_entity_poly.pdbx_seq_one_letter_code
_entity_poly.pdbx_strand_id
1 'polypeptide(L)'
;MALKIGLCESPKKFAELVASVVEIPSTITVVDSSTGVLNEGTENQRPWGNLIGVNSELYDKLASIGQEKLCPTFKIKLKSYSGEVLNTYIGCEISFSNYEVAFILDKFKQPIGLSLVLELSDISVI
;
A
#
# COMPACT_ATOMS: atom_id res chain seq x y z
N MET A 1 12.72 -6.00 19.78
CA MET A 1 12.55 -4.54 19.94
C MET A 1 11.15 -4.31 20.46
N ALA A 2 10.95 -3.56 21.55
CA ALA A 2 9.62 -3.33 22.12
C ALA A 2 9.01 -2.07 21.48
N LEU A 3 7.85 -2.21 20.82
CA LEU A 3 7.13 -1.09 20.24
C LEU A 3 6.46 -0.31 21.37
N LYS A 4 6.85 0.96 21.58
CA LYS A 4 6.18 1.83 22.56
C LYS A 4 4.90 2.38 21.93
N ILE A 5 3.76 1.97 22.46
CA ILE A 5 2.43 2.48 22.08
C ILE A 5 2.13 3.72 22.93
N GLY A 6 1.71 4.82 22.31
CA GLY A 6 1.34 6.05 23.00
C GLY A 6 1.16 7.23 22.04
N LEU A 7 0.58 8.33 22.53
CA LEU A 7 0.46 9.56 21.77
C LEU A 7 1.84 10.21 21.62
N CYS A 8 2.17 10.63 20.40
CA CYS A 8 3.32 11.48 20.16
C CYS A 8 3.00 12.91 20.66
N GLU A 9 4.03 13.65 21.07
CA GLU A 9 3.85 15.01 21.62
C GLU A 9 3.13 15.97 20.65
N SER A 10 3.25 15.74 19.34
CA SER A 10 2.48 16.43 18.32
C SER A 10 2.37 15.61 17.03
N PRO A 11 1.36 15.87 16.16
CA PRO A 11 1.25 15.24 14.85
C PRO A 11 2.48 15.46 13.96
N LYS A 12 3.12 16.63 14.06
CA LYS A 12 4.34 16.95 13.30
C LYS A 12 5.51 16.06 13.70
N LYS A 13 5.76 15.91 15.01
CA LYS A 13 6.81 15.01 15.52
C LYS A 13 6.55 13.56 15.13
N PHE A 14 5.28 13.14 15.12
CA PHE A 14 4.90 11.82 14.65
C PHE A 14 5.25 11.62 13.17
N ALA A 15 4.88 12.58 12.30
CA ALA A 15 5.21 12.52 10.88
C ALA A 15 6.72 12.48 10.63
N GLU A 16 7.51 13.30 11.34
CA GLU A 16 8.98 13.30 11.25
C GLU A 16 9.60 11.95 11.64
N LEU A 17 9.09 11.32 12.72
CA LEU A 17 9.55 10.00 13.15
C LEU A 17 9.21 8.91 12.13
N VAL A 18 8.01 8.94 11.55
CA VAL A 18 7.59 7.95 10.54
C VAL A 18 8.29 8.14 9.20
N ALA A 19 8.47 9.39 8.75
CA ALA A 19 9.13 9.71 7.48
C ALA A 19 10.59 9.25 7.44
N SER A 20 11.27 9.19 8.60
CA SER A 20 12.63 8.63 8.69
C SER A 20 12.72 7.13 8.40
N VAL A 21 11.57 6.43 8.36
CA VAL A 21 11.48 4.96 8.23
C VAL A 21 10.66 4.55 7.01
N VAL A 22 9.70 5.37 6.57
CA VAL A 22 8.80 5.09 5.44
C VAL A 22 8.66 6.33 4.57
N GLU A 23 9.09 6.21 3.32
CA GLU A 23 8.75 7.17 2.27
C GLU A 23 7.49 6.68 1.57
N ILE A 24 6.40 7.44 1.69
CA ILE A 24 5.17 7.19 0.94
C ILE A 24 5.24 8.09 -0.30
N PRO A 25 5.40 7.52 -1.50
CA PRO A 25 5.51 8.33 -2.71
C PRO A 25 4.18 9.04 -3.00
N SER A 26 4.27 10.26 -3.55
CA SER A 26 3.10 11.05 -3.95
C SER A 26 2.34 10.43 -5.12
N THR A 27 3.04 9.71 -5.98
CA THR A 27 2.47 8.99 -7.12
C THR A 27 3.00 7.56 -7.17
N ILE A 28 2.17 6.65 -7.64
CA ILE A 28 2.47 5.23 -7.70
C ILE A 28 2.09 4.71 -9.07
N THR A 29 2.99 4.00 -9.73
CA THR A 29 2.63 3.21 -10.91
C THR A 29 2.17 1.84 -10.46
N VAL A 30 0.95 1.45 -10.83
CA VAL A 30 0.43 0.11 -10.51
C VAL A 30 0.95 -0.87 -11.56
N VAL A 31 1.67 -1.89 -11.13
CA VAL A 31 2.28 -2.88 -12.03
C VAL A 31 1.52 -4.20 -12.05
N ASP A 32 0.76 -4.49 -11.01
CA ASP A 32 -0.04 -5.71 -10.91
C ASP A 32 -1.16 -5.54 -9.87
N SER A 33 -2.09 -6.49 -9.82
CA SER A 33 -3.14 -6.53 -8.81
C SER A 33 -3.40 -7.96 -8.34
N SER A 34 -3.88 -8.09 -7.11
CA SER A 34 -4.25 -9.40 -6.54
C SER A 34 -5.59 -9.29 -5.83
N THR A 35 -6.46 -10.25 -6.06
CA THR A 35 -7.77 -10.32 -5.42
C THR A 35 -7.99 -11.73 -4.86
N GLY A 36 -8.91 -11.84 -3.91
CA GLY A 36 -9.32 -13.12 -3.39
C GLY A 36 -10.48 -12.99 -2.42
N VAL A 37 -10.81 -14.10 -1.78
CA VAL A 37 -11.88 -14.16 -0.77
C VAL A 37 -11.28 -14.69 0.52
N LEU A 38 -11.40 -13.91 1.59
CA LEU A 38 -11.11 -14.36 2.95
C LEU A 38 -12.31 -15.19 3.42
N ASN A 39 -12.06 -16.46 3.69
CA ASN A 39 -13.04 -17.40 4.22
C ASN A 39 -12.81 -17.59 5.72
N GLU A 40 -13.63 -16.96 6.55
CA GLU A 40 -13.71 -17.22 8.00
C GLU A 40 -14.92 -18.12 8.35
N GLY A 41 -15.30 -19.01 7.43
CA GLY A 41 -16.49 -19.87 7.51
C GLY A 41 -17.47 -19.63 6.37
N THR A 42 -18.48 -20.50 6.23
CA THR A 42 -19.43 -20.54 5.10
C THR A 42 -20.26 -19.25 4.95
N GLU A 43 -20.44 -18.48 6.02
CA GLU A 43 -21.28 -17.26 6.03
C GLU A 43 -20.50 -15.93 6.01
N ASN A 44 -19.17 -15.95 6.21
CA ASN A 44 -18.36 -14.73 6.30
C ASN A 44 -17.29 -14.67 5.20
N GLN A 45 -17.73 -14.81 3.95
CA GLN A 45 -16.88 -14.57 2.80
C GLN A 45 -16.71 -13.06 2.61
N ARG A 46 -15.48 -12.56 2.74
CA ARG A 46 -15.17 -11.16 2.43
C ARG A 46 -14.18 -11.08 1.30
N PRO A 47 -14.53 -10.43 0.18
CA PRO A 47 -13.55 -10.18 -0.87
C PRO A 47 -12.44 -9.27 -0.33
N TRP A 48 -11.23 -9.49 -0.81
CA TRP A 48 -10.10 -8.59 -0.59
C TRP A 48 -9.43 -8.29 -1.91
N GLY A 49 -8.85 -7.10 -2.00
CA GLY A 49 -8.13 -6.61 -3.16
C GLY A 49 -6.85 -5.90 -2.72
N ASN A 50 -5.78 -6.10 -3.47
CA ASN A 50 -4.56 -5.33 -3.33
C ASN A 50 -4.07 -4.88 -4.70
N LEU A 51 -3.55 -3.66 -4.76
CA LEU A 51 -2.73 -3.20 -5.87
C LEU A 51 -1.26 -3.42 -5.51
N ILE A 52 -0.46 -3.72 -6.53
CA ILE A 52 0.99 -3.84 -6.41
C ILE A 52 1.57 -2.63 -7.14
N GLY A 53 2.21 -1.76 -6.37
CA GLY A 53 2.69 -0.47 -6.85
C GLY A 53 4.21 -0.39 -6.78
N VAL A 54 4.75 0.52 -7.60
CA VAL A 54 6.13 1.00 -7.55
C VAL A 54 6.11 2.52 -7.44
N ASN A 55 7.16 3.11 -6.87
CA ASN A 55 7.36 4.55 -6.93
C ASN A 55 7.54 4.95 -8.40
N SER A 56 6.68 5.82 -8.94
CA SER A 56 6.70 6.21 -10.35
C SER A 56 8.01 6.87 -10.76
N GLU A 57 8.51 7.83 -9.98
CA GLU A 57 9.75 8.54 -10.31
C GLU A 57 10.96 7.60 -10.36
N LEU A 58 11.00 6.64 -9.44
CA LEU A 58 12.05 5.62 -9.40
C LEU A 58 11.90 4.64 -10.58
N TYR A 59 10.67 4.25 -10.89
CA TYR A 59 10.36 3.37 -12.02
C TYR A 59 10.82 3.98 -13.34
N ASP A 60 10.49 5.25 -13.61
CA ASP A 60 10.89 5.94 -14.84
C ASP A 60 12.40 6.07 -14.99
N LYS A 61 13.10 6.39 -13.88
CA LYS A 61 14.57 6.45 -13.85
C LYS A 61 15.19 5.09 -14.17
N LEU A 62 14.64 4.00 -13.62
CA LEU A 62 15.11 2.65 -13.88
C LEU A 62 14.72 2.14 -15.28
N ALA A 63 13.53 2.48 -15.77
CA ALA A 63 13.07 2.17 -17.12
C ALA A 63 13.97 2.84 -18.17
N SER A 64 14.43 4.07 -17.91
CA SER A 64 15.37 4.80 -18.78
C SER A 64 16.71 4.08 -18.98
N ILE A 65 17.07 3.16 -18.08
CA ILE A 65 18.28 2.32 -18.16
C ILE A 65 17.95 0.82 -18.35
N GLY A 66 16.69 0.47 -18.64
CA GLY A 66 16.24 -0.90 -18.87
C GLY A 66 16.27 -1.81 -17.62
N GLN A 67 16.24 -1.23 -16.42
CA GLN A 67 16.31 -1.94 -15.13
C GLN A 67 15.02 -1.82 -14.29
N GLU A 68 13.88 -1.63 -14.94
CA GLU A 68 12.56 -1.51 -14.30
C GLU A 68 12.24 -2.64 -13.29
N LYS A 69 12.74 -3.86 -13.54
CA LYS A 69 12.58 -5.03 -12.66
C LYS A 69 13.28 -4.91 -11.30
N LEU A 70 14.22 -3.99 -11.15
CA LEU A 70 14.90 -3.71 -9.88
C LEU A 70 14.12 -2.72 -9.02
N CYS A 71 13.03 -2.14 -9.52
CA CYS A 71 12.20 -1.21 -8.78
C CYS A 71 11.50 -1.94 -7.62
N PRO A 72 11.67 -1.51 -6.36
CA PRO A 72 11.01 -2.12 -5.22
C PRO A 72 9.48 -2.02 -5.36
N THR A 73 8.83 -3.17 -5.39
CA THR A 73 7.36 -3.25 -5.37
C THR A 73 6.84 -3.28 -3.95
N PHE A 74 5.71 -2.63 -3.70
CA PHE A 74 5.01 -2.73 -2.42
C PHE A 74 3.52 -2.95 -2.63
N LYS A 75 2.89 -3.51 -1.59
CA LYS A 75 1.47 -3.86 -1.60
C LYS A 75 0.63 -2.74 -1.02
N ILE A 76 -0.40 -2.35 -1.75
CA ILE A 76 -1.43 -1.39 -1.34
C ILE A 76 -2.70 -2.19 -1.08
N LYS A 77 -3.15 -2.22 0.17
CA LYS A 77 -4.38 -2.93 0.54
C LYS A 77 -5.58 -2.04 0.27
N LEU A 78 -6.60 -2.61 -0.36
CA LEU A 78 -7.85 -1.90 -0.59
C LEU A 78 -8.81 -2.16 0.58
N LYS A 79 -9.09 -1.10 1.32
CA LYS A 79 -10.09 -1.08 2.38
C LYS A 79 -11.49 -1.07 1.75
N SER A 80 -12.41 -1.79 2.37
CA SER A 80 -13.81 -1.92 1.92
C SER A 80 -13.98 -2.45 0.49
N TYR A 81 -12.97 -3.16 -0.05
CA TYR A 81 -13.06 -3.78 -1.37
C TYR A 81 -14.22 -4.77 -1.43
N SER A 82 -15.04 -4.65 -2.48
CA SER A 82 -16.30 -5.38 -2.66
C SER A 82 -16.34 -6.20 -3.96
N GLY A 83 -15.21 -6.38 -4.63
CA GLY A 83 -15.11 -7.20 -5.86
C GLY A 83 -14.94 -6.39 -7.14
N GLU A 84 -14.55 -5.13 -7.03
CA GLU A 84 -14.29 -4.23 -8.16
C GLU A 84 -13.17 -4.75 -9.07
N VAL A 85 -13.25 -4.48 -10.37
CA VAL A 85 -12.24 -4.92 -11.33
C VAL A 85 -10.98 -4.07 -11.19
N LEU A 86 -9.91 -4.65 -10.62
CA LEU A 86 -8.66 -3.91 -10.38
C LEU A 86 -7.74 -3.81 -11.60
N ASN A 87 -7.95 -4.61 -12.64
CA ASN A 87 -7.09 -4.61 -13.83
C ASN A 87 -7.07 -3.27 -14.57
N THR A 88 -8.10 -2.42 -14.37
CA THR A 88 -8.16 -1.09 -14.97
C THR A 88 -7.11 -0.13 -14.43
N TYR A 89 -6.50 -0.45 -13.28
CA TYR A 89 -5.44 0.35 -12.70
C TYR A 89 -4.05 -0.10 -13.16
N ILE A 90 -3.90 -1.31 -13.72
CA ILE A 90 -2.60 -1.85 -14.11
C ILE A 90 -2.02 -1.01 -15.26
N GLY A 91 -0.77 -0.56 -15.09
CA GLY A 91 -0.06 0.33 -16.00
C GLY A 91 -0.38 1.82 -15.80
N CYS A 92 -1.31 2.16 -14.92
CA CYS A 92 -1.66 3.54 -14.62
C CYS A 92 -0.77 4.10 -13.50
N GLU A 93 -0.47 5.39 -13.62
CA GLU A 93 -0.03 6.19 -12.49
C GLU A 93 -1.25 6.61 -11.67
N ILE A 94 -1.17 6.45 -10.36
CA ILE A 94 -2.22 6.84 -9.42
C ILE A 94 -1.69 7.85 -8.40
N SER A 95 -2.57 8.75 -7.99
CA SER A 95 -2.44 9.60 -6.81
C SER A 95 -3.56 9.31 -5.81
N PHE A 96 -3.34 9.71 -4.56
CA PHE A 96 -4.29 9.52 -3.47
C PHE A 96 -4.16 10.64 -2.45
N SER A 97 -5.28 11.03 -1.86
CA SER A 97 -5.34 12.15 -0.91
C SER A 97 -5.50 11.69 0.54
N ASN A 98 -6.20 10.57 0.76
CA ASN A 98 -6.36 9.94 2.06
C ASN A 98 -5.76 8.54 2.04
N TYR A 99 -5.10 8.18 3.14
CA TYR A 99 -4.53 6.86 3.31
C TYR A 99 -4.38 6.50 4.79
N GLU A 100 -4.34 5.20 5.05
CA GLU A 100 -4.00 4.63 6.33
C GLU A 100 -2.69 3.83 6.20
N VAL A 101 -1.95 3.72 7.31
CA VAL A 101 -0.78 2.86 7.40
C VAL A 101 -1.05 1.78 8.44
N ALA A 102 -0.95 0.53 8.03
CA ALA A 102 -1.20 -0.62 8.90
C ALA A 102 0.08 -1.46 9.10
N PHE A 103 0.23 -2.07 10.26
CA PHE A 103 1.30 -3.03 10.50
C PHE A 103 1.09 -4.30 9.66
N ILE A 104 2.18 -4.78 9.08
CA ILE A 104 2.29 -6.15 8.57
C ILE A 104 2.73 -7.01 9.74
N LEU A 105 1.90 -7.98 10.10
CA LEU A 105 2.16 -8.89 11.20
C LEU A 105 2.62 -10.24 10.66
N ASP A 106 3.54 -10.89 11.36
CA ASP A 106 3.91 -12.28 11.10
C ASP A 106 2.89 -13.28 11.70
N LYS A 107 3.18 -14.58 11.54
CA LYS A 107 2.34 -15.66 12.10
C LYS A 107 2.21 -15.64 13.62
N PHE A 108 3.11 -14.97 14.33
CA PHE A 108 3.09 -14.79 15.78
C PHE A 108 2.51 -13.44 16.20
N LYS A 109 1.89 -12.71 15.26
CA LYS A 109 1.33 -11.36 15.45
C LYS A 109 2.37 -10.30 15.81
N GLN A 110 3.64 -10.52 15.44
CA GLN A 110 4.70 -9.52 15.63
C GLN A 110 4.78 -8.60 14.41
N PRO A 111 4.95 -7.28 14.59
CA PRO A 111 5.08 -6.35 13.47
C PRO A 111 6.42 -6.56 12.77
N ILE A 112 6.37 -6.82 11.46
CA ILE A 112 7.53 -7.04 10.59
C ILE A 112 7.65 -6.01 9.46
N GLY A 113 6.66 -5.12 9.33
CA GLY A 113 6.66 -4.08 8.32
C GLY A 113 5.41 -3.20 8.38
N LEU A 114 5.26 -2.34 7.38
CA LEU A 114 4.14 -1.43 7.22
C LEU A 114 3.53 -1.61 5.82
N SER A 115 2.22 -1.49 5.72
CA SER A 115 1.48 -1.54 4.45
C SER A 115 0.64 -0.28 4.29
N LEU A 116 0.62 0.25 3.07
CA LEU A 116 -0.31 1.30 2.68
C LEU A 116 -1.72 0.72 2.52
N VAL A 117 -2.71 1.43 3.03
CA VAL A 117 -4.12 1.06 2.95
C VAL A 117 -4.88 2.24 2.36
N LEU A 118 -5.62 2.00 1.28
CA LEU A 118 -6.41 3.01 0.56
C LEU A 118 -7.84 2.52 0.38
N GLU A 119 -8.80 3.44 0.28
CA GLU A 119 -10.11 3.14 -0.31
C GLU A 119 -10.06 3.42 -1.81
N LEU A 120 -10.76 2.64 -2.63
CA LEU A 120 -10.77 2.83 -4.09
C LEU A 120 -11.25 4.23 -4.48
N SER A 121 -12.15 4.83 -3.70
CA SER A 121 -12.66 6.19 -3.89
C SER A 121 -11.62 7.29 -3.68
N ASP A 122 -10.55 7.01 -2.94
CA ASP A 122 -9.46 7.98 -2.72
C ASP A 122 -8.40 7.93 -3.84
N ILE A 123 -8.49 6.97 -4.76
CA ILE A 123 -7.55 6.78 -5.85
C ILE A 123 -7.98 7.59 -7.08
N SER A 124 -7.07 8.39 -7.60
CA SER A 124 -7.22 9.10 -8.88
C SER A 124 -6.15 8.64 -9.85
N VAL A 125 -6.56 8.20 -11.04
CA VAL A 125 -5.63 7.92 -12.15
C VAL A 125 -5.18 9.24 -12.78
N ILE A 126 -3.88 9.39 -13.00
CA ILE A 126 -3.25 10.59 -13.58
C ILE A 126 -3.00 10.38 -15.09
#